data_AF-S6BKA3-F1
#
_entry.id   AF-S6BKA3-F1
#
_cell.length_a   1.000
_cell.length_b   1.000
_cell.length_c   1.000
_cell.angle_alpha   90.00
_cell.angle_beta   90.00
_cell.angle_gamma   90.00
#
_symmetry.space_group_name_H-M   'P 1'
#
loop_
_entity.id
_entity.type
_entity.pdbx_description
1 polymer ?
#
loop_
_entity_poly.entity_id
_entity_poly.type
_entity_poly.pdbx_seq_one_letter_code
_entity_poly.pdbx_strand_id
1 'polypeptide(L)'
;MDIFVVALVVLAVMLVVLGVKRVPQGMEYTVERFGRYTRTLRPGLNLIVPVIDQIGRRQNMMEQVLDVPSQEVITCDNAMARQMKAERDKRAAILEAEDLRQAEILKAEGEKQSAILTAEGEKEAAFREAEARERLAEAEARATAMVSQAIAKGDINAINYFVAQKYTEALQAIASAENQKVIMMPLEAASLIGSVAGIAEIARQVGQKEDAQ
;
A
#
# COMPACT_ATOMS: atom_id res chain seq x y z
N MET A 1 66.80 -61.91 56.96
CA MET A 1 67.40 -61.86 55.62
C MET A 1 66.34 -62.05 54.54
N ASP A 2 65.41 -62.99 54.69
CA ASP A 2 64.41 -63.31 53.64
C ASP A 2 63.47 -62.14 53.26
N ILE A 3 62.96 -61.38 54.24
CA ILE A 3 62.10 -60.21 53.99
C ILE A 3 62.84 -59.11 53.20
N PHE A 4 64.14 -58.93 53.47
CA PHE A 4 64.96 -57.92 52.78
C PHE A 4 65.20 -58.32 51.32
N VAL A 5 65.47 -59.60 51.07
CA VAL A 5 65.63 -60.13 49.71
C VAL A 5 64.31 -60.03 48.93
N VAL A 6 63.18 -60.39 49.56
CA VAL A 6 61.85 -60.26 48.94
C VAL A 6 61.54 -58.79 48.63
N ALA A 7 61.80 -57.87 49.56
CA ALA A 7 61.59 -56.43 49.34
C ALA A 7 62.46 -55.88 48.19
N LEU A 8 63.72 -56.31 48.08
CA LEU A 8 64.64 -55.90 47.02
C LEU A 8 64.19 -56.43 45.65
N VAL A 9 63.72 -57.68 45.58
CA VAL A 9 63.16 -58.26 44.36
C VAL A 9 61.89 -57.52 43.93
N VAL A 10 60.98 -57.24 44.86
CA VAL A 10 59.76 -56.46 44.58
C VAL A 10 60.09 -55.06 44.09
N LEU A 11 61.07 -54.38 44.70
CA LEU A 11 61.54 -53.07 44.27
C LEU A 11 62.14 -53.12 42.85
N ALA A 12 62.95 -54.14 42.55
CA ALA A 12 63.54 -54.32 41.23
C ALA A 12 62.47 -54.54 40.15
N VAL A 13 61.48 -55.40 40.43
CA VAL A 13 60.35 -55.64 39.52
C VAL A 13 59.52 -54.35 39.34
N MET A 14 59.26 -53.62 40.42
CA MET A 14 58.55 -52.34 40.37
C MET A 14 59.27 -51.32 39.47
N LEU A 15 60.59 -51.17 39.62
CA LEU A 15 61.37 -50.24 38.80
C LEU A 15 61.35 -50.60 37.30
N VAL A 16 61.33 -51.89 36.97
CA VAL A 16 61.23 -52.34 35.58
C VAL A 16 59.83 -52.05 35.02
N VAL A 17 58.76 -52.37 35.75
CA VAL A 17 57.38 -52.14 35.27
C VAL A 17 57.10 -50.64 35.10
N LEU A 18 57.56 -49.79 36.02
CA LEU A 18 57.41 -48.33 35.91
C LEU A 18 58.30 -47.72 34.82
N GLY A 19 59.42 -48.37 34.48
CA GLY A 19 60.31 -47.90 33.44
C GLY A 19 59.83 -48.18 32.01
N VAL A 20 58.98 -49.18 31.80
CA VAL A 20 58.50 -49.53 30.46
C VAL A 20 57.43 -48.54 30.01
N LYS A 21 57.76 -47.71 29.01
CA LYS A 21 56.88 -46.73 28.40
C LYS A 21 56.59 -47.04 26.93
N ARG A 22 55.31 -47.20 26.59
CA ARG A 22 54.83 -47.36 25.21
C ARG A 22 54.62 -46.00 24.56
N VAL A 23 55.19 -45.79 23.37
CA VAL A 23 54.99 -44.59 22.53
C VAL A 23 54.17 -44.97 21.29
N PRO A 24 53.02 -44.33 21.05
CA PRO A 24 52.20 -44.56 19.85
C PRO A 24 52.93 -44.21 18.55
N GLN A 25 52.50 -44.82 17.44
CA GLN A 25 52.97 -44.45 16.11
C GLN A 25 52.53 -43.03 15.73
N GLY A 26 53.39 -42.30 15.01
CA GLY A 26 53.17 -40.90 14.63
C GLY A 26 53.58 -39.88 15.69
N MET A 27 53.97 -40.29 16.89
CA MET A 27 54.43 -39.39 17.95
C MET A 27 55.87 -39.71 18.38
N GLU A 28 56.66 -38.68 18.67
CA GLU A 28 57.94 -38.81 19.37
C GLU A 28 57.86 -38.09 20.72
N TYR A 29 58.32 -38.77 21.77
CA TYR A 29 58.35 -38.19 23.12
C TYR A 29 59.77 -37.83 23.48
N THR A 30 59.99 -36.60 23.90
CA THR A 30 61.29 -36.15 24.39
C THR A 30 61.51 -36.59 25.83
N VAL A 31 62.70 -37.09 26.17
CA VAL A 31 63.10 -37.42 27.55
C VAL A 31 64.04 -36.37 28.10
N GLU A 32 63.70 -35.89 29.29
CA GLU A 32 64.46 -34.91 30.05
C GLU A 32 64.94 -35.53 31.36
N ARG A 33 66.22 -35.36 31.68
CA ARG A 33 66.82 -35.72 32.97
C ARG A 33 67.20 -34.45 33.68
N PHE A 34 66.66 -34.21 34.88
CA PHE A 34 66.86 -32.97 35.64
C PHE A 34 66.62 -31.70 34.81
N GLY A 35 65.57 -31.70 33.98
CA GLY A 35 65.19 -30.58 33.11
C GLY A 35 66.09 -30.36 31.89
N ARG A 36 67.07 -31.25 31.62
CA ARG A 36 67.89 -31.20 30.40
C ARG A 36 67.52 -32.33 29.45
N TYR A 37 67.37 -31.99 28.17
CA TYR A 37 67.19 -32.95 27.08
C TYR A 37 68.30 -34.01 27.08
N THR A 38 67.90 -35.29 27.01
CA THR A 38 68.85 -36.40 26.89
C THR A 38 68.67 -37.16 25.57
N ARG A 39 67.46 -37.64 25.29
CA ARG A 39 67.15 -38.45 24.10
C ARG A 39 65.67 -38.38 23.75
N THR A 40 65.31 -38.69 22.50
CA THR A 40 63.92 -38.92 22.08
C THR A 40 63.55 -40.40 22.14
N LEU A 41 62.29 -40.66 22.48
CA LEU A 41 61.67 -41.98 22.41
C LEU A 41 60.94 -42.08 21.07
N ARG A 42 61.45 -42.98 20.22
CA ARG A 42 60.82 -43.34 18.95
C ARG A 42 59.55 -44.16 19.18
N PRO A 43 58.63 -44.23 18.20
CA PRO A 43 57.47 -45.10 18.27
C PRO A 43 57.84 -46.54 18.59
N GLY A 44 57.25 -47.11 19.63
CA GLY A 44 57.60 -48.44 20.12
C GLY A 44 57.67 -48.54 21.65
N LEU A 45 58.23 -49.66 22.12
CA LEU A 45 58.44 -49.92 23.54
C LEU A 45 59.80 -49.37 23.97
N ASN A 46 59.80 -48.39 24.86
CA ASN A 46 61.02 -47.77 25.36
C ASN A 46 61.15 -47.97 26.88
N LEU A 47 62.37 -48.14 27.36
CA LEU A 47 62.68 -48.23 28.78
C LEU A 47 63.28 -46.91 29.26
N ILE A 48 62.62 -46.26 30.22
CA ILE A 48 63.08 -45.05 30.91
C ILE A 48 63.35 -45.36 32.38
N VAL A 49 64.24 -44.60 33.03
CA VAL A 49 64.47 -44.73 34.47
C VAL A 49 63.46 -43.83 35.20
N PRO A 50 62.38 -44.37 35.80
CA PRO A 50 61.22 -43.58 36.22
C PRO A 50 61.50 -42.53 37.30
N VAL A 51 62.61 -42.68 38.04
CA VAL A 51 63.00 -41.77 39.13
C VAL A 51 63.80 -40.56 38.62
N ILE A 52 64.50 -40.71 37.48
CA ILE A 52 65.44 -39.70 36.96
C ILE A 52 64.96 -39.10 35.63
N ASP A 53 64.31 -39.92 34.80
CA ASP A 53 63.89 -39.58 33.45
C ASP A 53 62.42 -39.14 33.48
N GLN A 54 62.15 -37.91 33.04
CA GLN A 54 60.81 -37.40 32.85
C GLN A 54 60.51 -37.26 31.35
N ILE A 55 59.24 -37.45 30.98
CA ILE A 55 58.77 -37.24 29.61
C ILE A 55 58.45 -35.75 29.47
N GLY A 56 59.18 -35.08 28.60
CA GLY A 56 58.94 -33.69 28.22
C GLY A 56 57.86 -33.59 27.14
N ARG A 57 58.21 -32.97 26.02
CA ARG A 57 57.26 -32.69 24.92
C ARG A 57 56.88 -33.95 24.14
N ARG A 58 55.59 -34.05 23.79
CA ARG A 58 55.04 -35.05 22.87
C ARG A 58 54.82 -34.39 21.53
N GLN A 59 55.69 -34.65 20.56
CA GLN A 59 55.59 -34.06 19.23
C GLN A 59 54.92 -35.03 18.28
N ASN A 60 53.96 -34.52 17.52
CA ASN A 60 53.34 -35.24 16.42
C ASN A 60 54.21 -35.07 15.18
N MET A 61 54.58 -36.18 14.56
CA MET A 61 55.40 -36.21 13.35
C MET A 61 54.54 -36.19 12.08
N MET A 62 53.21 -36.19 12.21
CA MET A 62 52.30 -36.08 11.07
C MET A 62 52.24 -34.64 10.52
N GLU A 63 52.11 -34.54 9.19
CA GLU A 63 51.91 -33.28 8.49
C GLU A 63 50.58 -32.64 8.92
N GLN A 64 50.62 -31.34 9.22
CA GLN A 64 49.44 -30.55 9.57
C GLN A 64 49.27 -29.47 8.53
N VAL A 65 48.10 -29.40 7.90
CA VAL A 65 47.74 -28.30 7.01
C VAL A 65 47.42 -27.07 7.87
N LEU A 66 48.09 -25.96 7.59
CA LEU A 66 47.81 -24.68 8.22
C LEU A 66 47.12 -23.79 7.19
N ASP A 67 45.84 -23.51 7.40
CA ASP A 67 45.09 -22.60 6.54
C ASP A 67 45.58 -21.18 6.79
N VAL A 68 46.19 -20.58 5.77
CA VAL A 68 46.58 -19.17 5.80
C VAL A 68 45.39 -18.31 5.38
N PRO A 69 45.06 -17.24 6.12
CA PRO A 69 43.99 -16.33 5.71
C PRO A 69 44.37 -15.65 4.38
N SER A 70 43.45 -15.61 3.43
CA SER A 70 43.65 -14.92 2.15
C SER A 70 43.80 -13.42 2.39
N GLN A 71 44.98 -12.88 2.09
CA GLN A 71 45.20 -11.43 2.12
C GLN A 71 44.71 -10.82 0.81
N GLU A 72 43.73 -9.92 0.87
CA GLU A 72 43.33 -9.10 -0.27
C GLU A 72 44.46 -8.12 -0.61
N VAL A 73 45.35 -8.53 -1.51
CA VAL A 73 46.35 -7.63 -2.05
C VAL A 73 45.65 -6.65 -3.00
N ILE A 74 45.81 -5.35 -2.75
CA ILE A 74 45.35 -4.31 -3.69
C ILE A 74 46.29 -4.34 -4.90
N THR A 75 45.90 -5.09 -5.93
CA THR A 75 46.51 -5.02 -7.26
C THR A 75 45.94 -3.82 -8.02
N CYS A 76 46.67 -3.33 -9.03
CA CYS A 76 46.20 -2.23 -9.89
C CYS A 76 44.82 -2.53 -10.49
N ASP A 77 44.55 -3.79 -10.86
CA ASP A 77 43.27 -4.23 -11.41
C ASP A 77 42.13 -4.13 -10.39
N ASN A 78 42.38 -4.49 -9.13
CA ASN A 78 41.41 -4.35 -8.04
C ASN A 78 41.11 -2.88 -7.72
N ALA A 79 42.12 -2.01 -7.77
CA ALA A 79 41.92 -0.58 -7.58
C ALA A 79 41.09 0.04 -8.71
N MET A 80 41.39 -0.31 -9.98
CA MET A 80 40.63 0.14 -11.14
C MET A 80 39.19 -0.38 -11.11
N ALA A 81 38.95 -1.63 -10.75
CA ALA A 81 37.61 -2.19 -10.61
C ALA A 81 36.79 -1.47 -9.53
N ARG A 82 37.39 -1.16 -8.38
CA ARG A 82 36.74 -0.37 -7.31
C ARG A 82 36.42 1.05 -7.76
N GLN A 83 37.32 1.71 -8.49
CA GLN A 83 37.08 3.04 -9.06
C GLN A 83 35.95 3.02 -10.09
N MET A 84 35.97 2.08 -11.04
CA MET A 84 34.90 1.93 -12.03
C MET A 84 33.55 1.64 -11.40
N LYS A 85 33.51 0.82 -10.35
CA LYS A 85 32.28 0.57 -9.58
C LYS A 85 31.79 1.85 -8.91
N ALA A 86 32.67 2.57 -8.20
CA ALA A 86 32.32 3.82 -7.56
C ALA A 86 31.83 4.89 -8.55
N GLU A 87 32.43 4.97 -9.74
CA GLU A 87 32.00 5.89 -10.79
C GLU A 87 30.64 5.51 -11.38
N ARG A 88 30.39 4.21 -11.59
CA ARG A 88 29.07 3.71 -12.02
C ARG A 88 28.00 4.00 -10.98
N ASP A 89 28.26 3.71 -9.72
CA ASP A 89 27.31 3.95 -8.63
C ASP A 89 27.01 5.45 -8.50
N LYS A 90 28.03 6.31 -8.64
CA LYS A 90 27.85 7.76 -8.64
C LYS A 90 27.03 8.24 -9.83
N ARG A 91 27.30 7.75 -11.05
CA ARG A 91 26.53 8.12 -12.24
C ARG A 91 25.08 7.63 -12.16
N ALA A 92 24.87 6.42 -11.66
CA ALA A 92 23.52 5.88 -11.45
C ALA A 92 22.71 6.74 -10.47
N ALA A 93 23.32 7.14 -9.35
CA ALA A 93 22.66 8.01 -8.37
C ALA A 93 22.33 9.41 -8.92
N ILE A 94 23.20 9.98 -9.77
CA ILE A 94 22.93 11.26 -10.43
C ILE A 94 21.77 11.11 -11.41
N LEU A 95 21.79 10.07 -12.26
CA LEU A 95 20.75 9.81 -13.24
C LEU A 95 19.38 9.62 -12.56
N GLU A 96 19.34 8.85 -11.47
CA GLU A 96 18.11 8.61 -10.71
C GLU A 96 17.57 9.91 -10.08
N ALA A 97 18.46 10.76 -9.53
CA ALA A 97 18.05 12.05 -9.00
C ALA A 97 17.54 13.01 -10.09
N GLU A 98 18.15 12.99 -11.28
CA GLU A 98 17.68 13.75 -12.44
C GLU A 98 16.32 13.25 -12.93
N ASP A 99 16.12 11.93 -13.01
CA ASP A 99 14.85 11.31 -13.42
C ASP A 99 13.72 11.69 -12.45
N LEU A 100 13.96 11.61 -11.14
CA LEU A 100 12.96 12.01 -10.13
C LEU A 100 12.58 13.48 -10.26
N ARG A 101 13.58 14.36 -10.42
CA ARG A 101 13.35 15.79 -10.59
C ARG A 101 12.57 16.09 -11.89
N GLN A 102 12.93 15.42 -12.99
CA GLN A 102 12.26 15.60 -14.28
C GLN A 102 10.81 15.11 -14.21
N ALA A 103 10.55 13.99 -13.52
CA ALA A 103 9.22 13.46 -13.31
C ALA A 103 8.35 14.40 -12.46
N GLU A 104 8.90 14.98 -11.39
CA GLU A 104 8.19 15.97 -10.56
C GLU A 104 7.84 17.24 -11.35
N ILE A 105 8.77 17.75 -12.16
CA ILE A 105 8.52 18.91 -13.03
C ILE A 105 7.40 18.61 -14.02
N LEU A 106 7.49 17.47 -14.73
CA LEU A 106 6.48 17.08 -15.71
C LEU A 106 5.09 16.94 -15.07
N LYS A 107 5.03 16.37 -13.86
CA LYS A 107 3.78 16.23 -13.11
C LYS A 107 3.21 17.59 -12.73
N ALA A 108 4.03 18.49 -12.18
CA ALA A 108 3.62 19.83 -11.81
C ALA A 108 3.17 20.66 -13.03
N GLU A 109 3.85 20.52 -14.17
CA GLU A 109 3.46 21.14 -15.43
C GLU A 109 2.12 20.59 -15.94
N GLY A 110 1.93 19.27 -15.89
CA GLY A 110 0.67 18.62 -16.23
C GLY A 110 -0.50 19.09 -15.35
N GLU A 111 -0.29 19.18 -14.03
CA GLU A 111 -1.29 19.70 -13.08
C GLU A 111 -1.63 21.17 -13.38
N LYS A 112 -0.63 22.02 -13.62
CA LYS A 112 -0.82 23.43 -13.99
C LYS A 112 -1.60 23.55 -15.30
N GLN A 113 -1.24 22.77 -16.31
CA GLN A 113 -1.86 22.83 -17.62
C GLN A 113 -3.30 22.30 -17.57
N SER A 114 -3.55 21.24 -16.80
CA SER A 114 -4.90 20.73 -16.52
C SER A 114 -5.75 21.79 -15.82
N ALA A 115 -5.23 22.44 -14.78
CA ALA A 115 -5.96 23.46 -14.04
C ALA A 115 -6.32 24.67 -14.92
N ILE A 116 -5.41 25.10 -15.80
CA ILE A 116 -5.69 26.17 -16.78
C ILE A 116 -6.81 25.75 -17.73
N LEU A 117 -6.71 24.55 -18.31
CA LEU A 117 -7.74 24.05 -19.24
C LEU A 117 -9.11 23.92 -18.57
N THR A 118 -9.16 23.46 -17.32
CA THR A 118 -10.40 23.40 -16.56
C THR A 118 -10.98 24.80 -16.33
N ALA A 119 -10.16 25.77 -15.89
CA ALA A 119 -10.61 27.14 -15.67
C ALA A 119 -11.07 27.84 -16.97
N GLU A 120 -10.39 27.58 -18.09
CA GLU A 120 -10.79 28.08 -19.41
C GLU A 120 -12.11 27.45 -19.86
N GLY A 121 -12.27 26.13 -19.67
CA GLY A 121 -13.52 25.41 -19.96
C GLY A 121 -14.70 25.92 -19.14
N GLU A 122 -14.50 26.16 -17.83
CA GLU A 122 -15.52 26.73 -16.95
C GLU A 122 -15.91 28.16 -17.37
N LYS A 123 -14.91 29.00 -17.70
CA LYS A 123 -15.17 30.35 -18.21
C LYS A 123 -15.98 30.32 -19.51
N GLU A 124 -15.61 29.46 -20.45
CA GLU A 124 -16.32 29.34 -21.72
C GLU A 124 -17.73 28.79 -21.54
N ALA A 125 -17.92 27.80 -20.66
CA ALA A 125 -19.22 27.26 -20.30
C ALA A 125 -20.11 28.36 -19.68
N ALA A 126 -19.60 29.11 -18.70
CA ALA A 126 -20.32 30.21 -18.07
C ALA A 126 -20.70 31.32 -19.05
N PHE A 127 -19.80 31.64 -20.00
CA PHE A 127 -20.09 32.65 -21.03
C PHE A 127 -21.20 32.19 -21.98
N ARG A 128 -21.15 30.94 -22.45
CA ARG A 128 -22.20 30.36 -23.30
C ARG A 128 -23.53 30.26 -22.56
N GLU A 129 -23.51 29.93 -21.28
CA GLU A 129 -24.72 29.89 -20.44
C GLU A 129 -25.33 31.29 -20.27
N ALA A 130 -24.49 32.31 -20.00
CA ALA A 130 -24.93 33.70 -19.93
C ALA A 130 -25.51 34.17 -21.27
N GLU A 131 -24.85 33.89 -22.40
CA GLU A 131 -25.36 34.25 -23.73
C GLU A 131 -26.68 33.52 -24.05
N ALA A 132 -26.79 32.23 -23.70
CA ALA A 132 -28.04 31.49 -23.85
C ALA A 132 -29.17 32.13 -23.03
N ARG A 133 -28.87 32.57 -21.80
CA ARG A 133 -29.83 33.24 -20.92
C ARG A 133 -30.24 34.62 -21.43
N GLU A 134 -29.31 35.42 -21.93
CA GLU A 134 -29.61 36.71 -22.58
C GLU A 134 -30.47 36.49 -23.82
N ARG A 135 -30.14 35.50 -24.65
CA ARG A 135 -30.91 35.19 -25.87
C ARG A 135 -32.33 34.72 -25.56
N LEU A 136 -32.50 33.92 -24.50
CA LEU A 136 -33.82 33.52 -24.00
C LEU A 136 -34.60 34.72 -23.46
N ALA A 137 -33.97 35.59 -22.67
CA ALA A 137 -34.60 36.79 -22.14
C ALA A 137 -35.00 37.77 -23.25
N GLU A 138 -34.16 37.95 -24.28
CA GLU A 138 -34.52 38.74 -25.47
C GLU A 138 -35.68 38.12 -26.24
N ALA A 139 -35.69 36.80 -26.42
CA ALA A 139 -36.78 36.10 -27.10
C ALA A 139 -38.10 36.28 -26.33
N GLU A 140 -38.05 36.18 -25.01
CA GLU A 140 -39.20 36.38 -24.12
C GLU A 140 -39.67 37.84 -24.10
N ALA A 141 -38.73 38.80 -24.07
CA ALA A 141 -39.03 40.23 -24.19
C ALA A 141 -39.67 40.56 -25.55
N ARG A 142 -39.17 39.99 -26.66
CA ARG A 142 -39.77 40.16 -27.99
C ARG A 142 -41.14 39.51 -28.08
N ALA A 143 -41.33 38.30 -27.55
CA ALA A 143 -42.62 37.64 -27.51
C ALA A 143 -43.63 38.48 -26.71
N THR A 144 -43.22 38.97 -25.54
CA THR A 144 -44.03 39.85 -24.69
C THR A 144 -44.35 41.17 -25.39
N ALA A 145 -43.39 41.77 -26.09
CA ALA A 145 -43.62 42.99 -26.87
C ALA A 145 -44.58 42.75 -28.05
N MET A 146 -44.46 41.61 -28.75
CA MET A 146 -45.38 41.22 -29.83
C MET A 146 -46.81 41.05 -29.29
N VAL A 147 -46.97 40.38 -28.14
CA VAL A 147 -48.25 40.23 -27.46
C VAL A 147 -48.79 41.59 -27.00
N SER A 148 -47.95 42.43 -26.39
CA SER A 148 -48.33 43.78 -25.95
C SER A 148 -48.76 44.66 -27.13
N GLN A 149 -48.10 44.56 -28.28
CA GLN A 149 -48.49 45.28 -29.50
C GLN A 149 -49.78 44.74 -30.10
N ALA A 150 -50.03 43.43 -30.05
CA ALA A 150 -51.29 42.82 -30.47
C ALA A 150 -52.46 43.26 -29.57
N ILE A 151 -52.23 43.33 -28.25
CA ILE A 151 -53.19 43.86 -27.26
C ILE A 151 -53.50 45.34 -27.55
N ALA A 152 -52.48 46.16 -27.81
CA ALA A 152 -52.65 47.58 -28.11
C ALA A 152 -53.42 47.84 -29.43
N LYS A 153 -53.43 46.89 -30.37
CA LYS A 153 -54.22 46.94 -31.60
C LYS A 153 -55.70 46.58 -31.40
N GLY A 154 -56.13 46.17 -30.19
CA GLY A 154 -57.53 46.03 -29.82
C GLY A 154 -58.09 44.60 -29.75
N ASP A 155 -57.24 43.56 -29.80
CA ASP A 155 -57.69 42.17 -29.71
C ASP A 155 -57.93 41.73 -28.25
N ILE A 156 -59.12 42.04 -27.71
CA ILE A 156 -59.55 41.69 -26.35
C ILE A 156 -59.55 40.16 -26.13
N ASN A 157 -59.77 39.38 -27.19
CA ASN A 157 -59.78 37.92 -27.14
C ASN A 157 -58.38 37.32 -26.86
N ALA A 158 -57.30 38.01 -27.26
CA ALA A 158 -55.93 37.55 -27.01
C ALA A 158 -55.53 37.67 -25.53
N ILE A 159 -56.06 38.68 -24.83
CA ILE A 159 -55.83 38.88 -23.38
C ILE A 159 -56.43 37.72 -22.58
N ASN A 160 -57.69 37.36 -22.87
CA ASN A 160 -58.38 36.28 -22.16
C ASN A 160 -57.70 34.93 -22.36
N TYR A 161 -57.20 34.65 -23.58
CA TYR A 161 -56.45 33.44 -23.86
C TYR A 161 -55.11 33.38 -23.09
N PHE A 162 -54.39 34.49 -23.01
CA PHE A 162 -53.11 34.56 -22.30
C PHE A 162 -53.27 34.42 -20.78
N VAL A 163 -54.30 35.03 -20.20
CA VAL A 163 -54.65 34.88 -18.78
C VAL A 163 -55.06 33.44 -18.48
N ALA A 164 -55.89 32.82 -19.33
CA ALA A 164 -56.26 31.42 -19.19
C ALA A 164 -55.05 30.47 -19.31
N GLN A 165 -54.12 30.75 -20.23
CA GLN A 165 -52.90 29.96 -20.39
C GLN A 165 -51.99 30.06 -19.15
N LYS A 166 -51.73 31.27 -18.63
CA LYS A 166 -50.94 31.44 -17.39
C LYS A 166 -51.62 30.85 -16.16
N TYR A 167 -52.94 30.94 -16.07
CA TYR A 167 -53.71 30.29 -15.01
C TYR A 167 -53.60 28.77 -15.08
N THR A 168 -53.68 28.19 -16.29
CA THR A 168 -53.54 26.73 -16.51
C THR A 168 -52.12 26.24 -16.26
N GLU A 169 -51.09 26.99 -16.69
CA GLU A 169 -49.68 26.70 -16.38
C GLU A 169 -49.39 26.77 -14.88
N ALA A 170 -49.91 27.80 -14.19
CA ALA A 170 -49.78 27.92 -12.74
C ALA A 170 -50.47 26.76 -12.03
N LEU A 171 -51.68 26.37 -12.47
CA LEU A 171 -52.39 25.21 -11.95
C LEU A 171 -51.60 23.91 -12.17
N GLN A 172 -50.95 23.76 -13.34
CA GLN A 172 -50.13 22.59 -13.65
C GLN A 172 -48.85 22.53 -12.80
N ALA A 173 -48.16 23.66 -12.60
CA ALA A 173 -46.97 23.75 -11.76
C ALA A 173 -47.28 23.51 -10.27
N ILE A 174 -48.47 23.94 -9.84
CA ILE A 174 -49.01 23.68 -8.51
C ILE A 174 -49.35 22.18 -8.38
N ALA A 175 -50.03 21.59 -9.37
CA ALA A 175 -50.42 20.18 -9.38
C ALA A 175 -49.25 19.19 -9.53
N SER A 176 -48.12 19.61 -10.12
CA SER A 176 -46.92 18.78 -10.30
C SER A 176 -45.91 18.89 -9.16
N ALA A 177 -46.14 19.77 -8.17
CA ALA A 177 -45.27 19.91 -7.01
C ALA A 177 -45.49 18.76 -6.01
N GLU A 178 -44.40 18.10 -5.61
CA GLU A 178 -44.43 16.89 -4.75
C GLU A 178 -45.05 17.11 -3.35
N ASN A 179 -45.29 18.36 -2.91
CA ASN A 179 -45.76 18.68 -1.55
C ASN A 179 -47.24 19.09 -1.42
N GLN A 180 -48.04 19.10 -2.49
CA GLN A 180 -49.37 19.69 -2.43
C GLN A 180 -50.46 18.71 -1.98
N LYS A 181 -50.79 18.70 -0.68
CA LYS A 181 -51.88 17.86 -0.11
C LYS A 181 -53.28 18.48 -0.18
N VAL A 182 -53.47 19.65 -0.81
CA VAL A 182 -54.76 20.34 -0.88
C VAL A 182 -55.12 20.65 -2.33
N ILE A 183 -55.90 19.75 -2.95
CA ILE A 183 -56.53 19.97 -4.25
C ILE A 183 -57.82 20.75 -3.99
N MET A 184 -57.88 22.02 -4.38
CA MET A 184 -59.14 22.77 -4.41
C MET A 184 -59.92 22.36 -5.65
N MET A 185 -61.01 21.62 -5.43
CA MET A 185 -61.95 21.27 -6.48
C MET A 185 -62.74 22.54 -6.86
N PRO A 186 -62.80 22.93 -8.15
CA PRO A 186 -63.52 24.12 -8.56
C PRO A 186 -65.00 24.01 -8.13
N LEU A 187 -65.52 25.07 -7.50
CA LEU A 187 -66.89 25.14 -6.97
C LEU A 187 -67.96 24.82 -8.03
N GLU A 188 -67.62 24.98 -9.31
CA GLU A 188 -68.45 24.63 -10.47
C GLU A 188 -68.71 23.12 -10.58
N ALA A 189 -67.72 22.28 -10.23
CA ALA A 189 -67.89 20.82 -10.17
C ALA A 189 -68.70 20.39 -8.93
N ALA A 190 -68.57 21.11 -7.81
CA ALA A 190 -69.36 20.86 -6.60
C ALA A 190 -70.86 21.10 -6.85
N SER A 191 -71.22 22.09 -7.67
CA SER A 191 -72.62 22.35 -8.04
C SER A 191 -73.23 21.25 -8.91
N LEU A 192 -72.43 20.58 -9.75
CA LEU A 192 -72.88 19.43 -10.57
C LEU A 192 -73.09 18.17 -9.72
N ILE A 193 -72.26 17.95 -8.70
CA ILE A 193 -72.44 16.82 -7.77
C ILE A 193 -73.68 17.05 -6.89
N GLY A 194 -73.92 18.29 -6.45
CA GLY A 194 -75.10 18.65 -5.67
C GLY A 194 -76.42 18.52 -6.44
N SER A 195 -76.44 18.87 -7.74
CA SER A 195 -77.64 18.72 -8.57
C SER A 195 -77.96 17.25 -8.86
N VAL A 196 -76.96 16.41 -9.13
CA VAL A 196 -77.17 14.97 -9.34
C VAL A 196 -77.62 14.28 -8.05
N ALA A 197 -77.08 14.67 -6.88
CA ALA A 197 -77.54 14.17 -5.58
C ALA A 197 -78.99 14.59 -5.28
N GLY A 198 -79.36 15.85 -5.57
CA GLY A 198 -80.74 16.33 -5.40
C GLY A 198 -81.74 15.61 -6.31
N ILE A 199 -81.35 15.32 -7.56
CA ILE A 199 -82.19 14.54 -8.50
C ILE A 199 -82.31 13.08 -8.03
N ALA A 200 -81.25 12.50 -7.47
CA ALA A 200 -81.28 11.14 -6.91
C ALA A 200 -82.14 11.05 -5.63
N GLU A 201 -82.12 12.08 -4.79
CA GLU A 201 -82.98 12.18 -3.60
C GLU A 201 -84.46 12.30 -3.98
N ILE A 202 -84.78 13.11 -5.00
CA ILE A 202 -86.13 13.23 -5.55
C ILE A 202 -86.58 11.91 -6.19
N ALA A 203 -85.71 11.26 -6.97
CA ALA A 203 -86.00 9.95 -7.57
C ALA A 203 -86.25 8.87 -6.50
N ARG A 204 -85.51 8.89 -5.39
CA ARG A 204 -85.71 7.98 -4.25
C ARG A 204 -86.99 8.28 -3.47
N GLN A 205 -87.36 9.55 -3.30
CA GLN A 205 -88.64 9.95 -2.68
C GLN A 205 -89.86 9.60 -3.55
N VAL A 206 -89.74 9.66 -4.88
CA VAL A 206 -90.80 9.23 -5.79
C VAL A 206 -90.95 7.70 -5.74
N GLY A 207 -89.85 6.94 -5.73
CA GLY A 207 -89.90 5.48 -5.59
C GLY A 207 -90.45 4.99 -4.24
N GLN A 208 -90.15 5.67 -3.13
CA GLN A 208 -90.69 5.30 -1.81
C GLN A 208 -92.19 5.61 -1.63
N LYS A 209 -92.79 6.45 -2.48
CA LYS A 209 -94.23 6.73 -2.44
C LYS A 209 -95.07 5.73 -3.25
N GLU A 210 -94.48 4.97 -4.16
CA GLU A 210 -95.18 3.90 -4.90
C GLU A 210 -95.26 2.58 -4.12
N ASP A 211 -94.33 2.32 -3.18
CA ASP A 211 -94.30 1.08 -2.38
C ASP A 211 -95.17 1.13 -1.08
N ALA A 212 -95.93 2.20 -0.85
CA ALA A 212 -96.74 2.41 0.37
C ALA A 212 -98.25 2.62 0.12
N GLN A 213 -98.81 1.95 -0.89
CA GLN A 213 -100.25 1.69 -1.03
C GLN A 213 -100.53 0.19 -1.18
#